data_AF-A0A920DWY6-F1
#
_entry.id   AF-A0A920DWY6-F1
#
_cell.length_a   1.000
_cell.length_b   1.000
_cell.length_c   1.000
_cell.angle_alpha   90.00
_cell.angle_beta   90.00
_cell.angle_gamma   90.00
#
_symmetry.space_group_name_H-M   'P 1'
#
loop_
_entity.id
_entity.type
_entity.pdbx_description
1 polymer ?
#
loop_
_entity_poly.entity_id
_entity_poly.type
_entity_poly.pdbx_seq_one_letter_code
_entity_poly.pdbx_strand_id
1 'polypeptide(L)'
;MLAFKLRGRFQNYQHFDRDDHKFSMKYGENFNGGATNVSMFFSFYQRDRVGAAEDEIMGRCDYGDLVPEQFDSAFYRCSSNSAWGQFDMSGTAPYTDGSGEFLIKAAGDPNCILNLGNNVCAASDSSGNYTHNWNGQRDILGAVTRHNLFVFLNHELANGNELFAEYGTYQSEYNGNRHSVSHFSSVKFVVPATNPYNFTGKALLMDNYRFVDAGPRIVDNDKETTRYLVGVRGDTSTGWDWESAVSYSVAEAFDVTHNRVSNTLMDQLLHRTDETAYKPI
;
A
#
# COMPACT_ATOMS: atom_id res chain seq x y z
N MET A 1 10.55 -44.22 13.18
CA MET A 1 10.20 -43.41 14.37
C MET A 1 9.44 -42.20 13.86
N LEU A 2 8.21 -41.99 14.34
CA LEU A 2 7.39 -40.83 13.97
C LEU A 2 7.84 -39.61 14.79
N ALA A 3 8.18 -38.52 14.11
CA ALA A 3 8.54 -37.26 14.74
C ALA A 3 7.52 -36.18 14.34
N PHE A 4 6.66 -35.77 15.28
CA PHE A 4 5.65 -34.74 15.07
C PHE A 4 5.85 -33.60 16.07
N LYS A 5 5.82 -32.35 15.59
CA LYS A 5 5.90 -31.16 16.44
C LYS A 5 5.01 -30.06 15.90
N LEU A 6 4.11 -29.58 16.75
CA LEU A 6 3.27 -28.41 16.51
C LEU A 6 3.77 -27.23 17.36
N ARG A 7 3.68 -26.02 16.81
CA ARG A 7 3.86 -24.79 17.59
C ARG A 7 2.91 -23.71 17.08
N GLY A 8 2.08 -23.21 17.99
CA GLY A 8 1.27 -22.01 17.81
C GLY A 8 1.84 -20.84 18.60
N ARG A 9 1.64 -19.61 18.11
CA ARG A 9 1.81 -18.36 18.83
C ARG A 9 0.67 -17.43 18.43
N PHE A 10 0.01 -16.88 19.43
CA PHE A 10 -1.03 -15.85 19.31
C PHE A 10 -0.49 -14.62 20.02
N GLN A 11 -0.58 -13.47 19.39
CA GLN A 11 -0.13 -12.21 19.98
C GLN A 11 -1.13 -11.12 19.64
N ASN A 12 -1.58 -10.45 20.68
CA ASN A 12 -2.53 -9.35 20.61
C ASN A 12 -1.84 -8.12 21.22
N TYR A 13 -2.28 -6.94 20.82
CA TYR A 13 -1.72 -5.67 21.29
C TYR A 13 -2.78 -4.87 22.04
N GLN A 14 -2.40 -4.21 23.14
CA GLN A 14 -3.35 -3.38 23.92
C GLN A 14 -3.66 -2.04 23.24
N HIS A 15 -2.68 -1.50 22.52
CA HIS A 15 -2.74 -0.17 21.93
C HIS A 15 -3.17 -0.17 20.46
N PHE A 16 -3.03 -1.30 19.78
CA PHE A 16 -3.36 -1.45 18.36
C PHE A 16 -4.43 -2.52 18.20
N ASP A 17 -5.37 -2.29 17.29
CA ASP A 17 -6.38 -3.26 16.89
C ASP A 17 -5.76 -4.28 15.93
N ARG A 18 -4.85 -5.08 16.48
CA ARG A 18 -4.01 -6.01 15.72
C ARG A 18 -3.83 -7.32 16.45
N ASP A 19 -4.09 -8.39 15.70
CA ASP A 19 -3.74 -9.74 16.09
C ASP A 19 -2.72 -10.37 15.12
N ASP A 20 -1.79 -11.13 15.71
CA ASP A 20 -0.78 -11.90 15.00
C ASP A 20 -0.93 -13.38 15.33
N HIS A 21 -1.09 -14.18 14.29
CA HIS A 21 -1.21 -15.62 14.38
C HIS A 21 -0.07 -16.30 13.65
N LYS A 22 0.67 -17.14 14.37
CA LYS A 22 1.70 -17.99 13.77
C LYS A 22 1.48 -19.44 14.14
N PHE A 23 1.42 -20.28 13.14
CA PHE A 23 1.34 -21.71 13.27
C PHE A 23 2.49 -22.36 12.51
N SER A 24 3.08 -23.40 13.09
CA SER A 24 4.07 -24.21 12.39
C SER A 24 3.95 -25.66 12.80
N MET A 25 4.16 -26.53 11.83
CA MET A 25 4.09 -27.97 11.96
C MET A 25 5.35 -28.58 11.35
N LYS A 26 5.95 -29.51 12.08
CA LYS A 26 7.00 -30.39 11.57
C LYS A 26 6.52 -31.82 11.69
N TYR A 27 6.70 -32.57 10.62
CA TYR A 27 6.37 -33.98 10.54
C TYR A 27 7.55 -34.72 9.95
N GLY A 28 7.79 -35.94 10.44
CA GLY A 28 8.83 -36.82 9.93
C GLY A 28 8.45 -38.26 10.18
N GLU A 29 8.56 -39.10 9.17
CA GLU A 29 8.26 -40.52 9.28
C GLU A 29 9.20 -41.35 8.42
N ASN A 30 9.49 -42.57 8.91
CA ASN A 30 10.24 -43.57 8.16
C ASN A 30 9.28 -44.64 7.63
N PHE A 31 9.42 -44.98 6.36
CA PHE A 31 8.70 -46.05 5.69
C PHE A 31 9.69 -47.13 5.23
N ASN A 32 9.17 -48.22 4.67
CA ASN A 32 9.97 -49.28 4.04
C ASN A 32 11.08 -49.83 4.95
N GLY A 33 10.74 -50.09 6.23
CA GLY A 33 11.70 -50.61 7.21
C GLY A 33 12.83 -49.64 7.59
N GLY A 34 12.73 -48.36 7.24
CA GLY A 34 13.77 -47.35 7.47
C GLY A 34 14.38 -46.80 6.18
N ALA A 35 14.23 -47.50 5.06
CA ALA A 35 14.84 -47.13 3.79
C ALA A 35 14.26 -45.85 3.17
N THR A 36 13.09 -45.37 3.62
CA THR A 36 12.51 -44.10 3.15
C THR A 36 12.28 -43.18 4.32
N ASN A 37 12.78 -41.94 4.27
CA ASN A 37 12.49 -40.89 5.23
C ASN A 37 11.74 -39.76 4.51
N VAL A 38 10.58 -39.40 5.04
CA VAL A 38 9.84 -38.21 4.60
C VAL A 38 9.81 -37.22 5.74
N SER A 39 10.18 -35.96 5.47
CA SER A 39 10.03 -34.85 6.41
C SER A 39 9.25 -33.71 5.77
N MET A 40 8.42 -33.07 6.55
CA MET A 40 7.57 -31.96 6.13
C MET A 40 7.68 -30.84 7.15
N PHE A 41 7.76 -29.61 6.65
CA PHE A 41 7.60 -28.39 7.40
C PHE A 41 6.48 -27.57 6.78
N PHE A 42 5.50 -27.19 7.59
CA PHE A 42 4.48 -26.23 7.21
C PHE A 42 4.52 -25.05 8.18
N SER A 43 4.30 -23.84 7.68
CA SER A 43 4.04 -22.68 8.52
C SER A 43 3.00 -21.77 7.91
N PHE A 44 2.14 -21.26 8.78
CA PHE A 44 1.19 -20.20 8.51
C PHE A 44 1.54 -18.98 9.37
N TYR A 45 1.45 -17.80 8.78
CA TYR A 45 1.60 -16.54 9.48
C TYR A 45 0.54 -15.57 8.97
N GLN A 46 -0.26 -15.02 9.87
CA GLN A 46 -1.13 -13.89 9.59
C GLN A 46 -0.82 -12.77 10.58
N ARG A 47 -0.91 -11.54 10.09
CA ARG A 47 -0.78 -10.31 10.86
C ARG A 47 -1.80 -9.32 10.34
N ASP A 48 -2.56 -8.73 11.25
CA ASP A 48 -3.44 -7.61 10.92
C ASP A 48 -2.70 -6.29 10.66
N ARG A 49 -3.40 -5.38 10.01
CA ARG A 49 -2.87 -4.05 9.72
C ARG A 49 -2.72 -3.23 11.02
N VAL A 50 -1.96 -2.15 10.91
CA VAL A 50 -1.94 -1.08 11.90
C VAL A 50 -2.16 0.22 11.14
N GLY A 51 -3.34 0.81 11.32
CA GLY A 51 -3.68 2.13 10.85
C GLY A 51 -2.86 3.19 11.60
N ALA A 52 -2.39 4.21 10.89
CA ALA A 52 -1.68 5.31 11.56
C ALA A 52 -2.60 6.06 12.53
N ALA A 53 -3.90 6.14 12.22
CA ALA A 53 -4.92 6.77 13.05
C ALA A 53 -5.17 6.08 14.40
N GLU A 54 -4.71 4.84 14.60
CA GLU A 54 -4.86 4.11 15.87
C GLU A 54 -3.99 4.69 16.99
N ASP A 55 -2.96 5.46 16.65
CA ASP A 55 -2.02 6.03 17.61
C ASP A 55 -1.99 7.56 17.51
N GLU A 56 -2.01 8.24 18.65
CA GLU A 56 -2.02 9.70 18.72
C GLU A 56 -0.77 10.35 18.09
N ILE A 57 0.36 9.64 18.08
CA ILE A 57 1.61 10.11 17.50
C ILE A 57 1.69 9.77 16.02
N MET A 58 1.39 8.53 15.63
CA MET A 58 1.44 8.10 14.24
C MET A 58 0.31 8.73 13.41
N GLY A 59 -0.81 9.05 14.06
CA GLY A 59 -2.02 9.58 13.46
C GLY A 59 -2.00 11.09 13.21
N ARG A 60 -1.15 11.86 13.91
CA ARG A 60 -0.98 13.30 13.64
C ARG A 60 -0.07 13.55 12.45
N CYS A 61 -0.26 14.68 11.77
CA CYS A 61 0.66 15.17 10.74
C CYS A 61 1.55 16.33 11.21
N ASP A 62 1.15 16.99 12.29
CA ASP A 62 1.94 18.02 12.96
C ASP A 62 2.58 17.40 14.20
N TYR A 63 3.91 17.51 14.31
CA TYR A 63 4.69 16.98 15.43
C TYR A 63 5.43 18.08 16.20
N GLY A 64 5.07 19.34 15.95
CA GLY A 64 5.71 20.52 16.53
C GLY A 64 5.81 20.48 18.05
N ASP A 65 4.75 20.00 18.70
CA ASP A 65 4.64 19.87 20.16
C ASP A 65 5.63 18.86 20.78
N LEU A 66 6.22 17.98 19.98
CA LEU A 66 7.21 17.00 20.44
C LEU A 66 8.64 17.50 20.39
N VAL A 67 8.87 18.67 19.81
CA VAL A 67 10.21 19.22 19.61
C VAL A 67 10.31 20.62 20.23
N PRO A 68 11.53 21.09 20.56
CA PRO A 68 11.72 22.48 20.96
C PRO A 68 11.18 23.44 19.88
N GLU A 69 10.60 24.56 20.31
CA GLU A 69 9.89 25.55 19.48
C GLU A 69 10.70 25.97 18.24
N GLN A 70 12.02 26.14 18.36
CA GLN A 70 12.87 26.54 17.23
C GLN A 70 12.95 25.51 16.09
N PHE A 71 12.48 24.27 16.31
CA PHE A 71 12.44 23.21 15.32
C PHE A 71 11.02 22.89 14.82
N ASP A 72 9.99 23.48 15.41
CA ASP A 72 8.57 23.19 15.13
C ASP A 72 8.27 23.10 13.62
N SER A 73 8.65 24.13 12.87
CA SER A 73 8.38 24.21 11.43
C SER A 73 8.99 23.05 10.61
N ALA A 74 10.06 22.41 11.09
CA ALA A 74 10.66 21.25 10.42
C ALA A 74 9.88 19.94 10.67
N PHE A 75 8.97 19.95 11.64
CA PHE A 75 8.16 18.82 12.07
C PHE A 75 6.67 18.95 11.71
N TYR A 76 6.28 20.07 11.08
CA TYR A 76 4.99 20.20 10.41
C TYR A 76 4.96 19.39 9.10
N ARG A 77 4.15 18.32 9.05
CA ARG A 77 4.06 17.39 7.90
C ARG A 77 2.65 17.23 7.36
N CYS A 78 1.74 18.14 7.68
CA CYS A 78 0.42 18.16 7.07
C CYS A 78 0.53 18.57 5.59
N SER A 79 -0.25 17.91 4.74
CA SER A 79 -0.18 18.15 3.30
C SER A 79 -0.88 19.47 2.96
N SER A 80 -0.26 20.33 2.15
CA SER A 80 -0.95 21.46 1.51
C SER A 80 -1.98 20.98 0.48
N ASN A 81 -1.87 19.74 0.02
CA ASN A 81 -2.82 19.15 -0.92
C ASN A 81 -4.04 18.62 -0.16
N SER A 82 -5.21 19.21 -0.42
CA SER A 82 -6.46 18.84 0.24
C SER A 82 -7.61 18.69 -0.75
N ALA A 83 -8.78 18.30 -0.25
CA ALA A 83 -10.02 18.28 -1.03
C ALA A 83 -10.46 19.69 -1.49
N TRP A 84 -9.91 20.71 -0.84
CA TRP A 84 -10.16 22.12 -1.08
C TRP A 84 -9.02 22.66 -1.93
N GLY A 85 -9.29 22.77 -3.23
CA GLY A 85 -8.27 23.08 -4.24
C GLY A 85 -7.83 24.54 -4.24
N GLN A 86 -6.61 24.72 -4.71
CA GLN A 86 -6.08 25.98 -5.21
C GLN A 86 -6.21 25.98 -6.74
N PHE A 87 -6.45 27.16 -7.31
CA PHE A 87 -6.59 27.32 -8.74
C PHE A 87 -5.84 28.54 -9.25
N ASP A 88 -5.02 28.35 -10.28
CA ASP A 88 -4.40 29.44 -11.02
C ASP A 88 -5.36 29.87 -12.13
N MET A 89 -5.83 31.10 -12.06
CA MET A 89 -6.69 31.69 -13.08
C MET A 89 -5.90 32.67 -13.94
N SER A 90 -6.25 32.77 -15.22
CA SER A 90 -5.69 33.83 -16.06
C SER A 90 -6.22 35.22 -15.65
N GLY A 91 -5.29 36.14 -15.33
CA GLY A 91 -5.62 37.47 -14.81
C GLY A 91 -6.18 37.42 -13.38
N THR A 92 -6.69 38.55 -12.89
CA THR A 92 -7.13 38.68 -11.50
C THR A 92 -8.63 38.92 -11.38
N ALA A 93 -9.16 38.67 -10.18
CA ALA A 93 -10.51 39.03 -9.76
C ALA A 93 -10.49 39.44 -8.28
N PRO A 94 -11.58 40.02 -7.72
CA PRO A 94 -11.59 40.45 -6.32
C PRO A 94 -11.28 39.35 -5.29
N TYR A 95 -11.52 38.08 -5.65
CA TYR A 95 -11.27 36.91 -4.80
C TYR A 95 -9.93 36.21 -5.09
N THR A 96 -9.12 36.71 -6.03
CA THR A 96 -7.77 36.17 -6.28
C THR A 96 -6.71 36.98 -5.57
N ASP A 97 -5.51 36.43 -5.42
CA ASP A 97 -4.32 37.19 -5.10
C ASP A 97 -3.78 37.99 -6.32
N GLY A 98 -2.57 38.55 -6.17
CA GLY A 98 -1.90 39.33 -7.23
C GLY A 98 -1.43 38.51 -8.43
N SER A 99 -1.27 37.20 -8.27
CA SER A 99 -0.87 36.26 -9.34
C SER A 99 -2.08 35.68 -10.09
N GLY A 100 -3.29 35.92 -9.61
CA GLY A 100 -4.51 35.33 -10.16
C GLY A 100 -4.89 34.00 -9.51
N GLU A 101 -4.34 33.69 -8.34
CA GLU A 101 -4.56 32.45 -7.61
C GLU A 101 -5.68 32.60 -6.59
N PHE A 102 -6.53 31.59 -6.47
CA PHE A 102 -7.58 31.54 -5.45
C PHE A 102 -7.74 30.13 -4.88
N LEU A 103 -8.35 30.07 -3.71
CA LEU A 103 -8.64 28.87 -2.96
C LEU A 103 -10.15 28.68 -2.86
N ILE A 104 -10.57 27.41 -2.82
CA ILE A 104 -11.92 27.07 -2.37
C ILE A 104 -11.88 26.86 -0.85
N LYS A 105 -12.82 27.49 -0.14
CA LYS A 105 -12.99 27.39 1.31
C LYS A 105 -14.45 27.18 1.67
N ALA A 106 -14.70 26.82 2.92
CA ALA A 106 -16.07 26.77 3.43
C ALA A 106 -16.70 28.18 3.41
N ALA A 107 -18.00 28.27 3.13
CA ALA A 107 -18.69 29.57 3.06
C ALA A 107 -18.66 30.37 4.38
N GLY A 108 -18.44 29.71 5.51
CA GLY A 108 -18.28 30.35 6.82
C GLY A 108 -16.83 30.70 7.19
N ASP A 109 -15.86 30.48 6.30
CA ASP A 109 -14.45 30.82 6.57
C ASP A 109 -14.29 32.35 6.69
N PRO A 110 -13.53 32.85 7.69
CA PRO A 110 -13.30 34.29 7.85
C PRO A 110 -12.67 34.98 6.64
N ASN A 111 -11.94 34.22 5.80
CA ASN A 111 -11.30 34.73 4.59
C ASN A 111 -12.19 34.60 3.35
N CYS A 112 -13.46 34.25 3.52
CA CYS A 112 -14.37 34.13 2.38
C CYS A 112 -14.59 35.49 1.70
N ILE A 113 -14.28 35.57 0.40
CA ILE A 113 -14.43 36.81 -0.39
C ILE A 113 -15.66 36.72 -1.30
N LEU A 114 -15.85 35.58 -1.97
CA LEU A 114 -16.97 35.35 -2.87
C LEU A 114 -17.71 34.06 -2.50
N ASN A 115 -18.94 34.20 -2.01
CA ASN A 115 -19.81 33.05 -1.75
C ASN A 115 -20.30 32.45 -3.08
N LEU A 116 -20.04 31.16 -3.29
CA LEU A 116 -20.38 30.43 -4.51
C LEU A 116 -21.67 29.59 -4.36
N GLY A 117 -22.33 29.66 -3.20
CA GLY A 117 -23.45 28.80 -2.82
C GLY A 117 -22.99 27.43 -2.31
N ASN A 118 -23.93 26.54 -1.95
CA ASN A 118 -23.64 25.15 -1.52
C ASN A 118 -22.56 25.00 -0.42
N ASN A 119 -22.48 25.96 0.50
CA ASN A 119 -21.48 26.03 1.58
C ASN A 119 -20.01 26.14 1.11
N VAL A 120 -19.76 26.57 -0.13
CA VAL A 120 -18.43 26.81 -0.68
C VAL A 120 -18.22 28.27 -1.07
N CYS A 121 -16.97 28.70 -1.07
CA CYS A 121 -16.56 30.08 -1.25
C CYS A 121 -15.19 30.17 -1.91
N ALA A 122 -14.96 31.21 -2.73
CA ALA A 122 -13.64 31.57 -3.21
C ALA A 122 -12.97 32.60 -2.29
N ALA A 123 -11.69 32.36 -1.97
CA ALA A 123 -10.83 33.21 -1.18
C ALA A 123 -9.48 33.42 -1.89
N SER A 124 -8.79 34.51 -1.57
CA SER A 124 -7.44 34.77 -2.11
C SER A 124 -6.45 33.72 -1.61
N ASP A 125 -5.49 33.29 -2.45
CA ASP A 125 -4.44 32.34 -2.04
C ASP A 125 -3.62 32.83 -0.83
N SER A 126 -3.50 34.16 -0.67
CA SER A 126 -2.89 34.79 0.50
C SER A 126 -3.52 34.39 1.86
N SER A 127 -4.73 33.81 1.86
CA SER A 127 -5.40 33.29 3.05
C SER A 127 -4.92 31.91 3.51
N GLY A 128 -4.09 31.24 2.71
CA GLY A 128 -3.46 29.95 3.02
C GLY A 128 -4.38 28.74 2.77
N ASN A 129 -3.77 27.67 2.27
CA ASN A 129 -4.40 26.39 1.99
C ASN A 129 -4.99 25.74 3.26
N TYR A 130 -6.12 25.05 3.13
CA TYR A 130 -6.50 24.06 4.15
C TYR A 130 -5.54 22.88 4.06
N THR A 131 -4.97 22.50 5.22
CA THR A 131 -4.05 21.37 5.27
C THR A 131 -4.79 20.07 5.51
N HIS A 132 -4.21 18.97 5.03
CA HIS A 132 -4.79 17.65 5.09
C HIS A 132 -3.89 16.68 5.85
N ASN A 133 -4.45 16.01 6.85
CA ASN A 133 -3.81 14.93 7.56
C ASN A 133 -4.10 13.58 6.89
N TRP A 134 -3.17 13.12 6.05
CA TRP A 134 -3.30 11.82 5.39
C TRP A 134 -3.01 10.61 6.28
N ASN A 135 -2.55 10.81 7.52
CA ASN A 135 -2.30 9.72 8.45
C ASN A 135 -3.62 9.12 8.93
N GLY A 136 -4.72 9.89 8.87
CA GLY A 136 -6.08 9.39 9.10
C GLY A 136 -6.51 8.27 8.14
N GLN A 137 -5.81 8.07 7.02
CA GLN A 137 -6.24 7.16 5.94
C GLN A 137 -5.29 5.99 5.66
N ARG A 138 -4.05 6.03 6.17
CA ARG A 138 -2.99 5.08 5.77
C ARG A 138 -2.68 4.07 6.86
N ASP A 139 -2.14 2.94 6.42
CA ASP A 139 -1.56 1.95 7.32
C ASP A 139 -0.06 2.24 7.52
N ILE A 140 0.41 2.15 8.76
CA ILE A 140 1.83 2.06 9.10
C ILE A 140 2.34 0.66 8.74
N LEU A 141 1.54 -0.36 9.05
CA LEU A 141 1.79 -1.76 8.68
C LEU A 141 0.55 -2.30 7.96
N GLY A 142 0.72 -2.84 6.76
CA GLY A 142 -0.38 -3.55 6.10
C GLY A 142 -0.60 -4.96 6.65
N ALA A 143 -1.77 -5.52 6.36
CA ALA A 143 -2.11 -6.89 6.66
C ALA A 143 -1.27 -7.85 5.81
N VAL A 144 -0.86 -8.97 6.38
CA VAL A 144 -0.03 -9.98 5.71
C VAL A 144 -0.55 -11.36 6.05
N THR A 145 -0.68 -12.22 5.04
CA THR A 145 -0.90 -13.66 5.20
C THR A 145 0.18 -14.42 4.45
N ARG A 146 0.75 -15.46 5.05
CA ARG A 146 1.82 -16.28 4.46
C ARG A 146 1.61 -17.75 4.75
N HIS A 147 1.72 -18.56 3.70
CA HIS A 147 1.75 -20.00 3.76
C HIS A 147 3.10 -20.48 3.23
N ASN A 148 3.74 -21.40 3.94
CA ASN A 148 4.98 -22.02 3.51
C ASN A 148 4.89 -23.52 3.77
N LEU A 149 5.13 -24.32 2.75
CA LEU A 149 5.21 -25.77 2.84
C LEU A 149 6.52 -26.21 2.21
N PHE A 150 7.24 -27.08 2.92
CA PHE A 150 8.43 -27.73 2.42
C PHE A 150 8.36 -29.21 2.76
N VAL A 151 8.59 -30.07 1.78
CA VAL A 151 8.62 -31.52 1.90
C VAL A 151 9.95 -32.01 1.36
N PHE A 152 10.59 -32.87 2.12
CA PHE A 152 11.85 -33.50 1.79
C PHE A 152 11.69 -35.01 1.90
N LEU A 153 12.17 -35.73 0.90
CA LEU A 153 12.14 -37.19 0.84
C LEU A 153 13.56 -37.69 0.60
N ASN A 154 13.96 -38.73 1.33
CA ASN A 154 15.16 -39.52 1.06
C ASN A 154 14.77 -40.98 0.97
N HIS A 155 15.40 -41.71 0.05
CA HIS A 155 15.18 -43.14 -0.11
C HIS A 155 16.48 -43.87 -0.46
N GLU A 156 16.89 -44.79 0.41
CA GLU A 156 17.96 -45.74 0.14
C GLU A 156 17.51 -46.77 -0.90
N LEU A 157 18.23 -46.82 -2.01
CA LEU A 157 18.01 -47.76 -3.11
C LEU A 157 18.74 -49.08 -2.82
N ALA A 158 18.26 -50.17 -3.42
CA ALA A 158 18.85 -51.51 -3.22
C ALA A 158 20.33 -51.63 -3.66
N ASN A 159 20.80 -50.71 -4.52
CA ASN A 159 22.18 -50.66 -4.97
C ASN A 159 23.12 -49.84 -4.06
N GLY A 160 22.62 -49.34 -2.91
CA GLY A 160 23.39 -48.54 -1.94
C GLY A 160 23.39 -47.04 -2.22
N ASN A 161 22.83 -46.59 -3.34
CA ASN A 161 22.66 -45.15 -3.62
C ASN A 161 21.44 -44.61 -2.88
N GLU A 162 21.37 -43.29 -2.69
CA GLU A 162 20.22 -42.61 -2.11
C GLU A 162 19.56 -41.67 -3.13
N LEU A 163 18.25 -41.80 -3.31
CA LEU A 163 17.40 -40.84 -4.01
C LEU A 163 16.94 -39.78 -3.01
N PHE A 164 17.05 -38.50 -3.35
CA PHE A 164 16.48 -37.40 -2.58
C PHE A 164 15.60 -36.51 -3.44
N ALA A 165 14.55 -35.96 -2.84
CA ALA A 165 13.62 -35.06 -3.51
C ALA A 165 13.11 -33.97 -2.57
N GLU A 166 12.92 -32.78 -3.13
CA GLU A 166 12.35 -31.62 -2.44
C GLU A 166 11.13 -31.10 -3.18
N TYR A 167 10.11 -30.70 -2.42
CA TYR A 167 9.01 -29.88 -2.89
C TYR A 167 8.81 -28.73 -1.93
N GLY A 168 8.80 -27.50 -2.43
CA GLY A 168 8.56 -26.30 -1.65
C GLY A 168 7.54 -25.41 -2.33
N THR A 169 6.58 -24.88 -1.56
CA THR A 169 5.70 -23.82 -2.03
C THR A 169 5.55 -22.74 -0.96
N TYR A 170 5.60 -21.50 -1.41
CA TYR A 170 5.44 -20.31 -0.59
C TYR A 170 4.41 -19.39 -1.24
N GLN A 171 3.39 -19.01 -0.48
CA GLN A 171 2.38 -18.04 -0.88
C GLN A 171 2.35 -16.90 0.13
N SER A 172 2.25 -15.66 -0.35
CA SER A 172 2.14 -14.47 0.48
C SER A 172 1.15 -13.51 -0.14
N GLU A 173 0.26 -12.98 0.70
CA GLU A 173 -0.68 -11.91 0.37
C GLU A 173 -0.37 -10.72 1.28
N TYR A 174 -0.42 -9.52 0.72
CA TYR A 174 -0.28 -8.27 1.46
C TYR A 174 -1.34 -7.29 0.98
N ASN A 175 -2.07 -6.70 1.94
CA ASN A 175 -2.99 -5.61 1.68
C ASN A 175 -2.65 -4.43 2.60
N GLY A 176 -2.62 -3.22 2.06
CA GLY A 176 -2.40 -2.03 2.89
C GLY A 176 -2.92 -0.74 2.27
N ASN A 177 -3.48 0.12 3.13
CA ASN A 177 -3.94 1.44 2.77
C ASN A 177 -2.78 2.44 2.73
N ARG A 178 -2.78 3.28 1.70
CA ARG A 178 -1.89 4.43 1.51
C ARG A 178 -2.73 5.69 1.37
N HIS A 179 -2.10 6.84 1.59
CA HIS A 179 -2.75 8.13 1.41
C HIS A 179 -3.39 8.24 0.01
N SER A 180 -4.53 8.93 -0.04
CA SER A 180 -5.24 9.30 -1.28
C SER A 180 -4.31 9.95 -2.31
N VAL A 181 -4.71 10.00 -3.58
CA VAL A 181 -3.88 10.57 -4.64
C VAL A 181 -3.94 12.10 -4.60
N SER A 182 -2.80 12.76 -4.79
CA SER A 182 -2.74 14.17 -5.18
C SER A 182 -2.20 14.28 -6.60
N HIS A 183 -2.55 15.35 -7.29
CA HIS A 183 -1.97 15.67 -8.58
C HIS A 183 -0.44 15.89 -8.47
N PHE A 184 0.27 15.78 -9.58
CA PHE A 184 1.71 16.04 -9.62
C PHE A 184 1.95 17.54 -9.83
N SER A 185 2.90 18.13 -9.11
CA SER A 185 3.28 19.53 -9.32
C SER A 185 3.88 19.81 -10.71
N SER A 186 4.39 18.77 -11.38
CA SER A 186 4.94 18.85 -12.74
C SER A 186 3.88 18.77 -13.85
N VAL A 187 2.66 18.31 -13.53
CA VAL A 187 1.56 18.15 -14.49
C VAL A 187 0.27 18.58 -13.80
N LYS A 188 -0.08 19.87 -13.96
CA LYS A 188 -1.33 20.44 -13.45
C LYS A 188 -2.50 20.04 -14.35
N PHE A 189 -3.62 19.71 -13.73
CA PHE A 189 -4.87 19.49 -14.45
C PHE A 189 -5.47 20.83 -14.88
N VAL A 190 -6.06 20.86 -16.07
CA VAL A 190 -6.80 22.03 -16.54
C VAL A 190 -8.28 21.82 -16.23
N VAL A 191 -8.92 22.78 -15.56
CA VAL A 191 -10.37 22.89 -15.48
C VAL A 191 -10.82 23.89 -16.54
N PRO A 192 -11.43 23.45 -17.66
CA PRO A 192 -11.78 24.36 -18.74
C PRO A 192 -12.85 25.38 -18.32
N ALA A 193 -12.91 26.51 -19.02
CA ALA A 193 -13.99 27.50 -18.86
C ALA A 193 -15.39 26.90 -19.12
N THR A 194 -15.47 25.82 -19.89
CA THR A 194 -16.71 25.11 -20.24
C THR A 194 -17.13 24.05 -19.22
N ASN A 195 -16.32 23.77 -18.20
CA ASN A 195 -16.72 22.87 -17.13
C ASN A 195 -17.88 23.52 -16.35
N PRO A 196 -19.02 22.84 -16.13
CA PRO A 196 -20.21 23.45 -15.52
C PRO A 196 -20.02 23.86 -14.06
N TYR A 197 -18.99 23.34 -13.39
CA TYR A 197 -18.64 23.70 -12.01
C TYR A 197 -17.58 24.80 -11.92
N ASN A 198 -17.10 25.31 -13.06
CA ASN A 198 -16.15 26.41 -13.12
C ASN A 198 -16.89 27.76 -13.22
N PHE A 199 -17.05 28.44 -12.09
CA PHE A 199 -17.74 29.73 -12.00
C PHE A 199 -16.99 30.92 -12.62
N THR A 200 -15.71 30.76 -12.95
CA THR A 200 -14.84 31.88 -13.37
C THR A 200 -14.99 32.26 -14.84
N GLY A 201 -15.53 31.36 -15.66
CA GLY A 201 -15.59 31.51 -17.12
C GLY A 201 -14.21 31.51 -17.79
N LYS A 202 -13.15 31.08 -17.09
CA LYS A 202 -11.77 31.02 -17.57
C LYS A 202 -11.19 29.65 -17.34
N ALA A 203 -10.23 29.23 -18.16
CA ALA A 203 -9.48 28.00 -17.88
C ALA A 203 -8.66 28.19 -16.59
N LEU A 204 -8.71 27.18 -15.72
CA LEU A 204 -8.01 27.15 -14.44
C LEU A 204 -6.96 26.04 -14.45
N LEU A 205 -5.81 26.28 -13.81
CA LEU A 205 -4.87 25.22 -13.48
C LEU A 205 -5.13 24.80 -12.03
N MET A 206 -5.40 23.51 -11.83
CA MET A 206 -5.59 22.96 -10.50
C MET A 206 -4.25 22.77 -9.81
N ASP A 207 -4.13 23.32 -8.61
CA ASP A 207 -2.99 23.19 -7.71
C ASP A 207 -3.46 22.78 -6.30
N ASN A 208 -2.54 22.29 -5.47
CA ASN A 208 -2.77 21.84 -4.10
C ASN A 208 -4.04 20.98 -3.89
N TYR A 209 -4.39 20.15 -4.89
CA TYR A 209 -5.57 19.29 -4.85
C TYR A 209 -5.25 17.82 -4.57
N ARG A 210 -6.07 17.21 -3.70
CA ARG A 210 -6.06 15.81 -3.32
C ARG A 210 -7.43 15.18 -3.57
N PHE A 211 -7.45 14.11 -4.35
CA PHE A 211 -8.63 13.30 -4.66
C PHE A 211 -9.01 12.43 -3.46
N VAL A 212 -9.55 13.06 -2.41
CA VAL A 212 -10.02 12.38 -1.20
C VAL A 212 -11.26 11.53 -1.44
N ASP A 213 -12.04 11.90 -2.45
CA ASP A 213 -13.27 11.28 -2.93
C ASP A 213 -13.01 9.91 -3.57
N ALA A 214 -11.85 9.72 -4.19
CA ALA A 214 -11.36 8.41 -4.63
C ALA A 214 -10.98 7.48 -3.46
N GLY A 215 -10.90 8.01 -2.24
CA GLY A 215 -10.49 7.28 -1.05
C GLY A 215 -8.97 7.04 -0.95
N PRO A 216 -8.52 6.30 0.07
CA PRO A 216 -7.12 5.87 0.16
C PRO A 216 -6.77 4.95 -1.00
N ARG A 217 -5.49 4.97 -1.41
CA ARG A 217 -4.96 3.95 -2.31
C ARG A 217 -4.84 2.64 -1.57
N ILE A 218 -5.27 1.54 -2.18
CA ILE A 218 -5.16 0.21 -1.60
C ILE A 218 -4.11 -0.54 -2.39
N VAL A 219 -3.07 -1.04 -1.72
CA VAL A 219 -1.97 -1.78 -2.32
C VAL A 219 -2.16 -3.26 -2.00
N ASP A 220 -2.24 -4.07 -3.04
CA ASP A 220 -2.34 -5.52 -3.00
C ASP A 220 -1.09 -6.13 -3.64
N ASN A 221 -0.41 -7.00 -2.90
CA ASN A 221 0.74 -7.76 -3.39
C ASN A 221 0.57 -9.24 -3.07
N ASP A 222 0.40 -10.03 -4.12
CA ASP A 222 0.28 -11.47 -4.06
C ASP A 222 1.53 -12.09 -4.68
N LYS A 223 2.11 -13.07 -4.00
CA LYS A 223 3.34 -13.76 -4.44
C LYS A 223 3.21 -15.24 -4.22
N GLU A 224 3.54 -16.01 -5.24
CA GLU A 224 3.67 -17.45 -5.17
C GLU A 224 5.04 -17.88 -5.67
N THR A 225 5.65 -18.84 -5.00
CA THR A 225 6.90 -19.48 -5.45
C THR A 225 6.84 -20.96 -5.16
N THR A 226 7.01 -21.76 -6.20
CA THR A 226 6.99 -23.22 -6.10
C THR A 226 8.29 -23.79 -6.67
N ARG A 227 8.92 -24.72 -5.94
CA ARG A 227 10.20 -25.37 -6.26
C ARG A 227 10.08 -26.89 -6.16
N TYR A 228 10.68 -27.57 -7.13
CA TYR A 228 10.89 -29.00 -7.14
C TYR A 228 12.38 -29.28 -7.30
N LEU A 229 12.89 -30.30 -6.63
CA LEU A 229 14.23 -30.83 -6.83
C LEU A 229 14.18 -32.34 -6.74
N VAL A 230 14.91 -33.03 -7.61
CA VAL A 230 15.15 -34.48 -7.50
C VAL A 230 16.62 -34.73 -7.79
N GLY A 231 17.26 -35.55 -6.98
CA GLY A 231 18.64 -35.95 -7.16
C GLY A 231 18.93 -37.35 -6.65
N VAL A 232 20.10 -37.85 -7.01
CA VAL A 232 20.64 -39.12 -6.54
C VAL A 232 22.06 -38.86 -6.05
N ARG A 233 22.43 -39.49 -4.95
CA ARG A 233 23.78 -39.49 -4.39
C ARG A 233 24.22 -40.88 -3.98
N GLY A 234 25.51 -41.08 -3.79
CA GLY A 234 26.05 -42.33 -3.27
C GLY A 234 27.58 -42.35 -3.31
N ASP A 235 28.13 -43.51 -3.01
CA ASP A 235 29.57 -43.70 -2.86
C ASP A 235 30.08 -44.70 -3.91
N THR A 236 31.28 -44.45 -4.41
CA THR A 236 31.98 -45.39 -5.30
C THR A 236 32.81 -46.39 -4.49
N SER A 237 33.11 -47.55 -5.08
CA SER A 237 33.96 -48.56 -4.47
C SER A 237 35.40 -48.09 -4.20
N THR A 238 35.82 -46.97 -4.80
CA THR A 238 37.13 -46.33 -4.58
C THR A 238 37.10 -45.26 -3.50
N GLY A 239 35.95 -45.06 -2.83
CA GLY A 239 35.78 -44.13 -1.71
C GLY A 239 35.45 -42.69 -2.10
N TRP A 240 34.98 -42.45 -3.33
CA TRP A 240 34.47 -41.14 -3.75
C TRP A 240 32.96 -41.03 -3.59
N ASP A 241 32.51 -39.94 -2.98
CA ASP A 241 31.10 -39.57 -2.90
C ASP A 241 30.70 -38.77 -4.15
N TRP A 242 29.51 -39.01 -4.68
CA TRP A 242 28.97 -38.28 -5.83
C TRP A 242 27.51 -37.89 -5.61
N GLU A 243 27.09 -36.81 -6.26
CA GLU A 243 25.71 -36.32 -6.24
C GLU A 243 25.37 -35.72 -7.61
N SER A 244 24.15 -35.95 -8.08
CA SER A 244 23.58 -35.28 -9.25
C SER A 244 22.13 -34.94 -8.99
N ALA A 245 21.71 -33.72 -9.34
CA ALA A 245 20.35 -33.23 -9.10
C ALA A 245 19.86 -32.31 -10.21
N VAL A 246 18.54 -32.29 -10.39
CA VAL A 246 17.82 -31.35 -11.25
C VAL A 246 16.82 -30.59 -10.41
N SER A 247 16.72 -29.28 -10.62
CA SER A 247 15.75 -28.42 -9.93
C SER A 247 14.97 -27.56 -10.91
N TYR A 248 13.70 -27.32 -10.57
CA TYR A 248 12.80 -26.47 -11.33
C TYR A 248 12.04 -25.57 -10.35
N SER A 249 11.99 -24.28 -10.63
CA SER A 249 11.33 -23.30 -9.77
C SER A 249 10.57 -22.28 -10.61
N VAL A 250 9.36 -21.95 -10.18
CA VAL A 250 8.52 -20.89 -10.75
C VAL A 250 8.17 -19.91 -9.64
N ALA A 251 8.20 -18.62 -9.97
CA ALA A 251 7.78 -17.56 -9.08
C ALA A 251 6.90 -16.58 -9.84
N GLU A 252 5.75 -16.25 -9.26
CA GLU A 252 4.78 -15.30 -9.79
C GLU A 252 4.53 -14.22 -8.74
N ALA A 253 4.36 -12.98 -9.21
CA ALA A 253 4.05 -11.84 -8.36
C ALA A 253 3.03 -10.96 -9.07
N PHE A 254 1.94 -10.64 -8.37
CA PHE A 254 0.92 -9.70 -8.80
C PHE A 254 0.94 -8.50 -7.84
N ASP A 255 1.07 -7.32 -8.42
CA ASP A 255 1.15 -6.05 -7.69
C ASP A 255 0.09 -5.10 -8.26
N VAL A 256 -0.93 -4.80 -7.47
CA VAL A 256 -2.03 -3.91 -7.86
C VAL A 256 -2.16 -2.76 -6.88
N THR A 257 -2.43 -1.57 -7.40
CA THR A 257 -2.78 -0.41 -6.58
C THR A 257 -4.13 0.14 -7.03
N HIS A 258 -5.15 -0.05 -6.20
CA HIS A 258 -6.49 0.48 -6.40
C HIS A 258 -6.58 1.96 -6.02
N ASN A 259 -7.66 2.62 -6.45
CA ASN A 259 -7.93 4.04 -6.21
C ASN A 259 -6.80 4.97 -6.66
N ARG A 260 -6.05 4.52 -7.67
CA ARG A 260 -5.12 5.39 -8.39
C ARG A 260 -5.91 6.16 -9.43
N VAL A 261 -5.80 7.49 -9.40
CA VAL A 261 -6.44 8.36 -10.39
C VAL A 261 -5.62 8.35 -11.67
N SER A 262 -6.25 7.98 -12.78
CA SER A 262 -5.64 8.07 -14.11
C SER A 262 -5.63 9.52 -14.58
N ASN A 263 -4.46 10.06 -14.93
CA ASN A 263 -4.36 11.43 -15.41
C ASN A 263 -5.19 11.65 -16.68
N THR A 264 -5.14 10.72 -17.64
CA THR A 264 -5.87 10.86 -18.91
C THR A 264 -7.39 10.80 -18.71
N LEU A 265 -7.88 9.91 -17.84
CA LEU A 265 -9.32 9.81 -17.59
C LEU A 265 -9.83 10.98 -16.74
N MET A 266 -9.04 11.44 -15.77
CA MET A 266 -9.38 12.63 -14.97
C MET A 266 -9.42 13.89 -15.84
N ASP A 267 -8.48 14.05 -16.77
CA ASP A 267 -8.48 15.13 -17.74
C ASP A 267 -9.75 15.11 -18.61
N GLN A 268 -10.11 13.94 -19.16
CA GLN A 268 -11.37 13.77 -19.89
C GLN A 268 -12.61 14.10 -19.04
N LEU A 269 -12.61 13.69 -17.77
CA LEU A 269 -13.70 13.93 -16.83
C LEU A 269 -13.85 15.42 -16.48
N LEU A 270 -12.74 16.15 -16.35
CA LEU A 270 -12.71 17.60 -16.15
C LEU A 270 -13.17 18.37 -17.39
N HIS A 271 -12.93 17.83 -18.60
CA HIS A 271 -13.32 18.46 -19.87
C HIS A 271 -14.77 18.21 -20.29
N ARG A 272 -15.54 17.42 -19.54
CA ARG A 272 -16.97 17.28 -19.79
C ARG A 272 -17.69 18.61 -19.55
N THR A 273 -18.71 18.86 -20.35
CA THR A 273 -19.49 20.11 -20.35
C THR A 273 -20.91 19.92 -19.79
N ASP A 274 -21.17 18.76 -19.20
CA ASP A 274 -22.45 18.35 -18.62
C ASP A 274 -22.29 18.02 -17.14
N GLU A 275 -23.40 17.75 -16.44
CA GLU A 275 -23.41 17.48 -15.00
C GLU A 275 -22.55 16.29 -14.56
N THR A 276 -22.14 15.42 -15.49
CA THR A 276 -21.27 14.28 -15.19
C THR A 276 -19.78 14.63 -15.23
N ALA A 277 -19.44 15.91 -15.42
CA ALA A 277 -18.09 16.42 -15.23
C ALA A 277 -17.61 16.23 -13.78
N TYR A 278 -16.30 16.13 -13.60
CA TYR A 278 -15.73 16.20 -12.25
C TYR A 278 -15.99 17.58 -11.65
N LYS A 279 -16.32 17.62 -10.35
CA LYS A 279 -16.56 18.84 -9.59
C LYS A 279 -15.37 19.13 -8.67
N PRO A 280 -14.38 19.92 -9.13
CA PRO A 280 -13.21 20.23 -8.32
C PRO A 280 -13.41 21.44 -7.38
N ILE A 281 -14.53 22.17 -7.53
CA ILE A 281 -14.89 23.42 -6.83
C ILE A 281 -16.21 23.25 -6.07
#